data_AF-K1MDM2-F1
#
_entry.id   AF-K1MDM2-F1
#
_cell.length_a   1.000
_cell.length_b   1.000
_cell.length_c   1.000
_cell.angle_alpha   90.00
_cell.angle_beta   90.00
_cell.angle_gamma   90.00
#
_symmetry.space_group_name_H-M   'P 1'
#
loop_
_entity.id
_entity.type
_entity.pdbx_description
1 polymer ?
#
loop_
_entity_poly.entity_id
_entity_poly.type
_entity_poly.pdbx_seq_one_letter_code
_entity_poly.pdbx_strand_id
1 'polypeptide(L)'
;MEKFEYYTQYKDLDELRTFDPDLAKELKEARSEIKSSEEIDIYDDLETFADHEIVEGWYYDSLNVDLSNYKIYHGAPRIYDFIDLKGLGKAIANTWDESYHYLSPSGKVAEFY
;
A
#
# COMPACT_ATOMS: atom_id res chain seq x y z
N MET A 1 -1.30 -15.83 5.25
CA MET A 1 -1.21 -14.45 5.72
C MET A 1 0.15 -14.24 6.34
N GLU A 2 0.93 -13.35 5.74
CA GLU A 2 2.21 -12.90 6.27
C GLU A 2 2.11 -11.41 6.59
N LYS A 3 2.71 -10.99 7.71
CA LYS A 3 2.66 -9.59 8.15
C LYS A 3 4.02 -8.95 7.93
N PHE A 4 4.04 -7.90 7.13
CA PHE A 4 5.20 -7.06 6.87
C PHE A 4 5.09 -5.76 7.67
N GLU A 5 6.05 -4.86 7.48
CA GLU A 5 6.07 -3.56 8.16
C GLU A 5 4.88 -2.68 7.76
N TYR A 6 4.55 -2.64 6.47
CA TYR A 6 3.54 -1.74 5.91
C TYR A 6 2.20 -2.42 5.57
N TYR A 7 2.22 -3.71 5.24
CA TYR A 7 1.03 -4.44 4.79
C TYR A 7 0.94 -5.83 5.37
N THR A 8 -0.25 -6.39 5.25
CA THR A 8 -0.51 -7.80 5.49
C THR A 8 -0.81 -8.47 4.16
N GLN A 9 0.02 -9.44 3.78
CA GLN A 9 -0.14 -10.19 2.55
C GLN A 9 -1.03 -11.40 2.76
N TYR A 10 -1.95 -11.61 1.83
CA TYR A 10 -2.81 -12.78 1.73
C TYR A 10 -2.55 -13.49 0.41
N LYS A 11 -2.54 -14.82 0.44
CA LYS A 11 -2.30 -15.65 -0.75
C LYS A 11 -3.37 -15.48 -1.82
N ASP A 12 -4.60 -15.23 -1.38
CA ASP A 12 -5.76 -15.05 -2.23
C ASP A 12 -6.94 -14.44 -1.44
N LEU A 13 -8.01 -14.16 -2.18
CA LEU A 13 -9.27 -13.63 -1.64
C LEU A 13 -9.94 -14.60 -0.63
N ASP A 14 -9.74 -15.91 -0.75
CA ASP A 14 -10.32 -16.89 0.17
C ASP A 14 -9.58 -16.89 1.52
N GLU A 15 -8.26 -16.70 1.51
CA GLU A 15 -7.46 -16.47 2.71
C GLU A 15 -7.87 -15.15 3.37
N LEU A 16 -7.96 -14.04 2.61
CA LEU A 16 -8.44 -12.75 3.14
C LEU A 16 -9.82 -12.90 3.79
N ARG A 17 -10.76 -13.60 3.14
CA ARG A 17 -12.12 -13.82 3.68
C ARG A 17 -12.12 -14.51 5.06
N THR A 18 -11.10 -15.30 5.37
CA THR A 18 -10.97 -15.98 6.66
C THR A 18 -10.65 -15.00 7.80
N PHE A 19 -9.98 -13.89 7.50
CA PHE A 19 -9.52 -12.90 8.48
C PHE A 19 -10.32 -11.59 8.45
N ASP A 20 -10.72 -11.13 7.27
CA ASP A 20 -11.51 -9.93 7.02
C ASP A 20 -12.62 -10.22 5.99
N PRO A 21 -13.73 -10.85 6.42
CA PRO A 21 -14.80 -11.27 5.51
C PRO A 21 -15.55 -10.08 4.89
N ASP A 22 -15.61 -8.94 5.57
CA ASP A 22 -16.28 -7.74 5.06
C ASP A 22 -15.46 -7.12 3.93
N LEU A 23 -14.15 -6.97 4.11
CA LEU A 23 -13.26 -6.48 3.04
C LEU A 23 -13.22 -7.46 1.86
N ALA A 24 -13.12 -8.77 2.11
CA ALA A 24 -13.12 -9.74 1.01
C ALA A 24 -14.42 -9.68 0.17
N LYS A 25 -15.56 -9.46 0.84
CA LYS A 25 -16.85 -9.26 0.15
C LYS A 25 -16.85 -7.97 -0.67
N GLU A 26 -16.38 -6.88 -0.08
CA GLU A 26 -16.27 -5.57 -0.73
C GLU A 26 -15.41 -5.65 -2.00
N LEU A 27 -14.21 -6.23 -1.91
CA LEU A 27 -13.32 -6.41 -3.06
C LEU A 27 -13.97 -7.23 -4.17
N LYS A 28 -14.68 -8.30 -3.82
CA LYS A 28 -15.41 -9.13 -4.79
C LYS A 28 -16.53 -8.37 -5.50
N GLU A 29 -17.22 -7.48 -4.81
CA GLU A 29 -18.28 -6.64 -5.36
C GLU A 29 -17.72 -5.51 -6.22
N ALA A 30 -16.59 -4.92 -5.80
CA ALA A 30 -15.92 -3.83 -6.52
C ALA A 30 -15.20 -4.31 -7.79
N ARG A 31 -14.64 -5.53 -7.77
CA ARG A 31 -13.83 -6.08 -8.86
C ARG A 31 -14.27 -7.52 -9.11
N SER A 32 -15.33 -7.65 -9.91
CA SER A 32 -15.90 -8.95 -10.30
C SER A 32 -14.92 -9.87 -11.04
N GLU A 33 -13.81 -9.32 -11.53
CA GLU A 33 -12.75 -10.03 -12.25
C GLU A 33 -11.52 -10.36 -11.40
N ILE A 34 -11.51 -10.09 -10.07
CA ILE A 34 -10.42 -10.56 -9.20
C ILE A 34 -10.29 -12.06 -9.39
N LYS A 35 -9.13 -12.51 -9.89
CA LYS A 35 -8.85 -13.93 -9.93
C LYS A 35 -8.68 -14.41 -8.50
N SER A 36 -9.31 -15.52 -8.17
CA SER A 36 -9.25 -16.11 -6.83
C SER A 36 -7.86 -16.63 -6.42
N SER A 37 -6.82 -16.37 -7.20
CA SER A 37 -5.44 -16.81 -6.96
C SER A 37 -4.44 -15.65 -7.00
N GLU A 38 -4.90 -14.41 -7.12
CA GLU A 38 -4.05 -13.22 -7.02
C GLU A 38 -3.70 -12.98 -5.55
N GLU A 39 -2.42 -12.76 -5.29
CA GLU A 39 -1.96 -12.35 -3.95
C GLU A 39 -2.48 -10.93 -3.68
N ILE A 40 -2.80 -10.66 -2.42
CA ILE A 40 -3.42 -9.40 -2.01
C ILE A 40 -2.66 -8.81 -0.83
N ASP A 41 -2.10 -7.63 -1.03
CA ASP A 41 -1.47 -6.85 0.04
C ASP A 41 -2.45 -5.82 0.57
N ILE A 42 -2.68 -5.86 1.88
CA ILE A 42 -3.61 -4.95 2.58
C ILE A 42 -2.83 -3.99 3.47
N TYR A 43 -2.96 -2.70 3.17
CA TYR A 43 -2.43 -1.58 3.95
C TYR A 43 -3.56 -0.95 4.79
N ASP A 44 -3.24 -0.52 6.01
CA ASP A 44 -4.24 0.01 6.94
C ASP A 44 -4.83 1.35 6.46
N ASP A 45 -4.03 2.17 5.78
CA ASP A 45 -4.46 3.43 5.19
C ASP A 45 -3.54 3.93 4.06
N LEU A 46 -3.96 5.01 3.39
CA LEU A 46 -3.19 5.69 2.34
C LEU A 46 -1.85 6.26 2.82
N GLU A 47 -1.72 6.57 4.11
CA GLU A 47 -0.48 7.12 4.66
C GLU A 47 0.59 6.03 4.71
N THR A 48 0.20 4.84 5.20
CA THR A 48 1.02 3.63 5.24
C THR A 48 1.37 3.13 3.84
N PHE A 49 0.40 3.16 2.91
CA PHE A 49 0.65 2.83 1.50
C PHE A 49 1.66 3.80 0.86
N ALA A 50 1.50 5.10 1.06
CA ALA A 50 2.45 6.09 0.53
C ALA A 50 3.86 5.94 1.11
N ASP A 51 3.96 5.58 2.39
CA ASP A 51 5.23 5.28 3.04
C ASP A 51 5.93 4.09 2.37
N HIS A 52 5.21 2.98 2.20
CA HIS A 52 5.69 1.83 1.44
C HIS A 52 6.17 2.20 0.03
N GLU A 53 5.38 2.97 -0.72
CA GLU A 53 5.76 3.37 -2.09
C GLU A 53 7.06 4.20 -2.13
N ILE A 54 7.36 4.92 -1.06
CA ILE A 54 8.61 5.67 -0.91
C ILE A 54 9.79 4.75 -0.58
N VAL A 55 9.60 3.85 0.38
CA VAL A 55 10.70 3.08 0.99
C VAL A 55 11.00 1.80 0.23
N GLU A 56 10.01 1.18 -0.41
CA GLU A 56 10.14 -0.14 -1.05
C GLU A 56 9.44 -0.22 -2.42
N GLY A 57 8.46 0.65 -2.71
CA GLY A 57 7.67 0.64 -3.95
C GLY A 57 8.15 1.60 -5.04
N TRP A 58 7.21 2.29 -5.71
CA TRP A 58 7.42 3.01 -6.97
C TRP A 58 8.52 4.07 -6.93
N TYR A 59 8.76 4.69 -5.78
CA TYR A 59 9.70 5.79 -5.65
C TYR A 59 11.07 5.37 -5.12
N TYR A 60 11.23 4.12 -4.68
CA TYR A 60 12.46 3.62 -4.08
C TYR A 60 13.69 3.89 -4.97
N ASP A 61 13.61 3.49 -6.24
CA ASP A 61 14.69 3.70 -7.21
C ASP A 61 14.74 5.14 -7.77
N SER A 62 13.61 5.86 -7.72
CA SER A 62 13.45 7.16 -8.38
C SER A 62 13.99 8.33 -7.56
N LEU A 63 13.94 8.23 -6.23
CA LEU A 63 14.31 9.34 -5.35
C LEU A 63 15.84 9.51 -5.24
N ASN A 64 16.62 8.48 -5.60
CA ASN A 64 18.10 8.48 -5.56
C ASN A 64 18.68 9.07 -4.25
N VAL A 65 17.92 8.92 -3.17
CA VAL A 65 18.30 9.27 -1.80
C VAL A 65 18.17 7.99 -1.00
N ASP A 66 19.18 7.68 -0.21
CA ASP A 66 19.13 6.57 0.72
C ASP A 66 18.15 6.93 1.85
N LEU A 67 16.90 6.51 1.69
CA LEU A 67 15.84 6.68 2.69
C LEU A 67 15.94 5.63 3.81
N SER A 68 16.70 4.55 3.58
CA SER A 68 16.92 3.49 4.57
C SER A 68 17.79 3.95 5.74
N ASN A 69 18.63 4.98 5.52
CA ASN A 69 19.41 5.62 6.58
C ASN A 69 18.68 6.84 7.17
N TYR A 70 17.75 6.54 8.08
CA TYR A 70 16.99 7.45 8.95
C TYR A 70 17.81 8.37 9.87
N LYS A 71 19.10 8.62 9.62
CA LYS A 71 19.98 9.42 10.47
C LYS A 71 20.78 10.43 9.64
N ILE A 72 20.24 11.66 9.57
CA ILE A 72 20.98 12.93 9.33
C ILE A 72 22.07 12.81 8.25
N TYR A 73 21.75 13.17 7.00
CA TYR A 73 22.75 13.23 5.93
C TYR A 73 23.67 14.44 6.14
N HIS A 74 24.85 14.23 6.74
CA HIS A 74 25.87 15.28 6.93
C HIS A 74 25.40 16.54 7.69
N GLY A 75 24.43 16.42 8.60
CA GLY A 75 23.85 17.54 9.34
C GLY A 75 22.64 18.19 8.67
N ALA A 76 22.26 17.74 7.47
CA ALA A 76 21.03 18.16 6.82
C ALA A 76 19.80 17.45 7.44
N PRO A 77 18.63 18.11 7.46
CA PRO A 77 17.37 17.47 7.82
C PRO A 77 17.08 16.27 6.92
N ARG A 78 16.38 15.26 7.46
CA ARG A 78 15.93 14.11 6.67
C ARG A 78 14.79 14.57 5.78
N ILE A 79 14.94 14.48 4.46
CA ILE A 79 13.90 14.92 3.50
C ILE A 79 12.58 14.20 3.79
N TYR A 80 12.66 12.93 4.15
CA TYR A 80 11.53 12.10 4.52
C TYR A 80 10.63 12.73 5.61
N ASP A 81 11.21 13.42 6.61
CA ASP A 81 10.47 14.07 7.71
C ASP A 81 9.56 15.23 7.24
N PHE A 82 9.71 15.67 5.99
CA PHE A 82 8.96 16.79 5.42
C PHE A 82 7.98 16.34 4.32
N ILE A 83 7.86 15.04 4.07
CA ILE A 83 6.92 14.51 3.09
C ILE A 83 5.53 14.44 3.74
N ASP A 84 4.54 15.09 3.12
CA ASP A 84 3.13 14.94 3.48
C ASP A 84 2.61 13.60 2.94
N LEU A 85 2.85 12.51 3.69
CA LEU A 85 2.46 11.16 3.32
C LEU A 85 0.95 11.04 3.06
N LYS A 86 0.13 11.74 3.84
CA LYS A 86 -1.32 11.76 3.68
C LYS A 86 -1.75 12.43 2.37
N GLY A 87 -1.13 13.55 2.03
CA GLY A 87 -1.34 14.25 0.76
C GLY A 87 -0.87 13.41 -0.43
N LEU A 88 0.31 12.80 -0.30
CA LEU A 88 0.90 11.94 -1.32
C LEU A 88 0.05 10.69 -1.58
N GLY A 89 -0.36 9.96 -0.54
CA GLY A 89 -1.18 8.75 -0.69
C GLY A 89 -2.49 9.03 -1.43
N LYS A 90 -3.14 10.16 -1.13
CA LYS A 90 -4.31 10.62 -1.90
C LYS A 90 -3.98 10.93 -3.35
N ALA A 91 -2.83 11.54 -3.62
CA ALA A 91 -2.40 11.84 -4.98
C ALA A 91 -2.12 10.57 -5.78
N ILE A 92 -1.43 9.59 -5.19
CA ILE A 92 -1.20 8.27 -5.78
C ILE A 92 -2.55 7.60 -6.07
N ALA A 93 -3.45 7.57 -5.09
CA ALA A 93 -4.78 6.99 -5.21
C ALA A 93 -5.64 7.55 -6.34
N ASN A 94 -5.45 8.82 -6.69
CA ASN A 94 -6.17 9.45 -7.80
C ASN A 94 -5.59 9.11 -9.18
N THR A 95 -4.45 8.42 -9.24
CA THR A 95 -3.70 8.18 -10.48
C THR A 95 -3.29 6.72 -10.70
N TRP A 96 -3.43 5.87 -9.69
CA TRP A 96 -3.06 4.46 -9.80
C TRP A 96 -3.93 3.71 -10.81
N ASP A 97 -3.47 2.54 -11.19
CA ASP A 97 -4.26 1.62 -12.00
C ASP A 97 -5.25 0.87 -11.09
N GLU A 98 -6.55 1.14 -11.26
CA GLU A 98 -7.64 0.47 -10.51
C GLU A 98 -7.73 -1.04 -10.81
N SER A 99 -7.05 -1.54 -11.85
CA SER A 99 -6.92 -2.97 -12.08
C SER A 99 -5.94 -3.63 -11.10
N TYR A 100 -5.07 -2.87 -10.44
CA TYR A 100 -4.09 -3.34 -9.45
C TYR A 100 -4.35 -2.79 -8.04
N HIS A 101 -5.18 -1.76 -7.89
CA HIS A 101 -5.38 -1.09 -6.61
C HIS A 101 -6.85 -0.86 -6.30
N TYR A 102 -7.18 -0.88 -5.02
CA TYR A 102 -8.51 -0.52 -4.54
C TYR A 102 -8.44 0.20 -3.18
N LEU A 103 -9.16 1.32 -3.06
CA LEU A 103 -9.33 2.03 -1.80
C LEU A 103 -10.68 1.71 -1.19
N SER A 104 -10.66 1.03 -0.04
CA SER A 104 -11.85 0.74 0.73
C SER A 104 -12.47 2.02 1.29
N PRO A 105 -13.81 2.12 1.42
CA PRO A 105 -14.46 3.18 2.18
C PRO A 105 -14.00 3.26 3.64
N SER A 106 -13.44 2.17 4.19
CA SER A 106 -12.83 2.14 5.52
C SER A 106 -11.48 2.85 5.61
N GLY A 107 -10.85 3.15 4.46
CA GLY A 107 -9.54 3.78 4.35
C GLY A 107 -8.41 2.82 3.96
N LYS A 108 -8.62 1.50 4.09
CA LYS A 108 -7.63 0.48 3.71
C LYS A 108 -7.34 0.49 2.22
N VAL A 109 -6.10 0.17 1.85
CA VAL A 109 -5.68 -0.02 0.46
C VAL A 109 -5.46 -1.51 0.21
N ALA A 110 -5.99 -2.02 -0.90
CA ALA A 110 -5.69 -3.35 -1.41
C ALA A 110 -4.89 -3.22 -2.70
N GLU A 111 -3.77 -3.94 -2.78
CA GLU A 111 -2.93 -4.08 -3.97
C GLU A 111 -2.93 -5.55 -4.42
N PHE A 112 -3.01 -5.79 -5.73
CA PHE A 112 -3.16 -7.13 -6.32
C PHE A 112 -1.97 -7.50 -7.20
N TYR A 113 -1.55 -8.77 -7.18
CA TYR A 113 -0.41 -9.30 -7.97
C TYR A 113 -0.77 -10.53 -8.83
#